data_AF-A0A7H8TFJ0-F1
#
_entry.id   AF-A0A7H8TFJ0-F1
#
_cell.length_a   1.000
_cell.length_b   1.000
_cell.length_c   1.000
_cell.angle_alpha   90.00
_cell.angle_beta   90.00
_cell.angle_gamma   90.00
#
_symmetry.space_group_name_H-M   'P 1'
#
loop_
_entity.id
_entity.type
_entity.pdbx_description
1 polymer ?
#
loop_
_entity_poly.entity_id
_entity_poly.type
_entity_poly.pdbx_seq_one_letter_code
_entity_poly.pdbx_strand_id
1 'polypeptide(L)'
;MVITSRPHRRQTLAGELLVWQLAIVVIVLAAVAAVSLAQSKATFDRVEGRRVTALAEETAGNPLVRMQLVRPAPAEMLAPLLQSTLTRSGVTSALVADTDGEIVAATDPTLVGTRMPGDGPQVTEAVGWSGELPVGGVTQLVAQAPVLGAEKKNAGDHLGTVMIGRTSPSVWQRLVGASSYLLVYLGVASVLGLAGSWLLARRIKRQTFGMEPREIAGLAEHREAMLFGIAEGVVALDPHQRLTLVNAVGRGLLDLPENCVGMSLADLGIEGRLYDVLAGTPREGEPGDPARRDEVVIRRGRVLVMNRMDVTKDGRLLGSVTTLRDRTELAQLERELGSFRSSAELLRAQAHEFSNQLHTISGLIQINEHDEVVRYVRALRKHRESLDVSITSRVGDRAVAALLMAKSALAAERKVRLKISERTSLDRLEPTDSADVATVLGNLVDNAVDAAAGGARQGDGDPEAWVEVELRQDASSVEIVVRDSGPGVAPELAQEVFLHGFTTKAAQGGDRGIGLALTRLVCKRRGGEVSVANTEEGAMFTARMSVGRPADRATEAVR
;
A
#
# COMPACT_ATOMS: atom_id res chain seq x y z
N MET A 1 -29.18 32.00 -5.02
CA MET A 1 -29.54 30.80 -5.81
C MET A 1 -28.88 29.60 -5.13
N VAL A 2 -29.63 28.89 -4.28
CA VAL A 2 -29.11 27.78 -3.46
C VAL A 2 -29.07 26.53 -4.34
N ILE A 3 -27.87 26.05 -4.68
CA ILE A 3 -27.69 24.79 -5.41
C ILE A 3 -27.91 23.65 -4.41
N THR A 4 -29.08 23.03 -4.49
CA THR A 4 -29.40 21.80 -3.78
C THR A 4 -28.68 20.63 -4.46
N SER A 5 -27.54 20.23 -3.92
CA SER A 5 -26.87 18.98 -4.26
C SER A 5 -27.77 17.80 -3.87
N ARG A 6 -28.38 17.16 -4.87
CA ARG A 6 -29.16 15.91 -4.68
C ARG A 6 -28.24 14.81 -4.13
N PRO A 7 -28.65 14.03 -3.11
CA PRO A 7 -27.86 12.91 -2.63
C PRO A 7 -27.80 11.84 -3.72
N HIS A 8 -26.62 11.55 -4.25
CA HIS A 8 -26.39 10.36 -5.05
C HIS A 8 -26.66 9.13 -4.18
N ARG A 9 -27.83 8.51 -4.41
CA ARG A 9 -28.23 7.24 -3.81
C ARG A 9 -27.20 6.20 -4.26
N ARG A 10 -26.36 5.76 -3.32
CA ARG A 10 -25.28 4.81 -3.54
C ARG A 10 -25.88 3.52 -4.12
N GLN A 11 -25.50 3.17 -5.35
CA GLN A 11 -26.00 1.99 -6.04
C GLN A 11 -25.26 0.76 -5.53
N THR A 12 -26.00 -0.20 -4.98
CA THR A 12 -25.47 -1.49 -4.54
C THR A 12 -25.25 -2.38 -5.77
N LEU A 13 -24.33 -3.36 -5.69
CA LEU A 13 -24.08 -4.34 -6.76
C LEU A 13 -25.38 -5.00 -7.27
N ALA A 14 -26.31 -5.29 -6.36
CA ALA A 14 -27.61 -5.86 -6.70
C ALA A 14 -28.45 -4.91 -7.59
N GLY A 15 -28.34 -3.60 -7.39
CA GLY A 15 -28.98 -2.59 -8.22
C GLY A 15 -28.38 -2.52 -9.62
N GLU A 16 -27.05 -2.54 -9.75
CA GLU A 16 -26.37 -2.54 -11.06
C GLU A 16 -26.70 -3.80 -11.87
N LEU A 17 -26.67 -4.98 -11.23
CA LEU A 17 -27.04 -6.24 -11.88
C LEU A 17 -28.51 -6.26 -12.33
N LEU A 18 -29.41 -5.72 -11.50
CA LEU A 18 -30.84 -5.63 -11.84
C LEU A 18 -31.10 -4.70 -13.04
N VAL A 19 -30.36 -3.59 -13.15
CA VAL A 19 -30.44 -2.68 -14.31
C VAL A 19 -29.99 -3.38 -15.59
N TRP A 20 -28.84 -4.06 -15.57
CA TRP A 20 -28.35 -4.82 -16.73
C TRP A 20 -29.30 -5.95 -17.12
N GLN A 21 -29.85 -6.66 -16.14
CA GLN A 21 -30.83 -7.70 -16.39
C GLN A 21 -32.11 -7.14 -17.00
N LEU A 22 -32.64 -6.02 -16.48
CA LEU A 22 -33.83 -5.39 -17.02
C LEU A 22 -33.59 -4.89 -18.45
N ALA A 23 -32.41 -4.34 -18.74
CA ALA A 23 -32.01 -3.98 -20.10
C ALA A 23 -31.99 -5.21 -21.03
N ILE A 24 -31.42 -6.35 -20.59
CA ILE A 24 -31.43 -7.59 -21.38
C ILE A 24 -32.85 -8.08 -21.62
N VAL A 25 -33.72 -8.08 -20.60
CA VAL A 25 -35.12 -8.50 -20.73
C VAL A 25 -35.86 -7.62 -21.74
N VAL A 26 -35.66 -6.30 -21.70
CA VAL A 26 -36.27 -5.36 -22.65
C VAL A 26 -35.77 -5.64 -24.09
N ILE A 27 -34.47 -5.86 -24.27
CA ILE A 27 -33.89 -6.18 -25.58
C ILE A 27 -34.46 -7.48 -26.14
N VAL A 28 -34.50 -8.54 -25.33
CA VAL A 28 -35.06 -9.84 -25.72
C VAL A 28 -36.53 -9.71 -26.05
N LEU A 29 -37.30 -8.97 -25.26
CA LEU A 29 -38.73 -8.76 -25.50
C LEU A 29 -38.98 -7.98 -26.79
N ALA A 30 -38.17 -6.94 -27.07
CA ALA A 30 -38.23 -6.21 -28.33
C ALA A 30 -37.90 -7.10 -29.54
N ALA A 31 -36.89 -7.96 -29.42
CA ALA A 31 -36.52 -8.91 -30.46
C ALA A 31 -37.65 -9.93 -30.73
N VAL A 32 -38.23 -10.51 -29.67
CA VAL A 32 -39.35 -11.46 -29.79
C VAL A 32 -40.58 -10.78 -30.40
N ALA A 33 -40.91 -9.56 -29.97
CA ALA A 33 -42.02 -8.80 -30.55
C ALA A 33 -41.80 -8.51 -32.04
N ALA A 34 -40.59 -8.11 -32.43
CA ALA A 34 -40.24 -7.88 -33.84
C ALA A 34 -40.38 -9.14 -34.69
N VAL A 35 -39.85 -10.28 -34.22
CA VAL A 35 -39.98 -11.58 -34.90
C VAL A 35 -41.45 -11.99 -35.01
N SER A 36 -42.22 -11.82 -33.94
CA SER A 36 -43.63 -12.18 -33.90
C SER A 36 -44.46 -11.33 -34.87
N LEU A 37 -44.21 -10.02 -34.94
CA LEU A 37 -44.86 -9.12 -35.90
C LEU A 37 -44.50 -9.50 -37.35
N ALA A 38 -43.24 -9.83 -37.62
CA ALA A 38 -42.79 -10.26 -38.95
C ALA A 38 -43.43 -11.60 -39.35
N GLN A 39 -43.48 -12.58 -38.44
CA GLN A 39 -44.14 -13.86 -38.66
C GLN A 39 -45.65 -13.69 -38.86
N SER A 40 -46.30 -12.84 -38.06
CA SER A 40 -47.73 -12.54 -38.19
C SER A 40 -48.06 -11.91 -39.54
N LYS A 41 -47.24 -10.94 -40.01
CA LYS A 41 -47.40 -10.36 -41.35
C LYS A 41 -47.29 -11.43 -42.45
N ALA A 42 -46.20 -12.20 -42.45
CA ALA A 42 -45.97 -13.21 -43.47
C ALA A 42 -47.06 -14.30 -43.49
N THR A 43 -47.57 -14.68 -42.32
CA THR A 43 -48.65 -15.66 -42.19
C THR A 43 -49.98 -15.09 -42.70
N PHE A 44 -50.31 -13.85 -42.35
CA PHE A 44 -51.51 -13.17 -42.83
C PHE A 44 -51.51 -13.04 -44.35
N ASP A 45 -50.42 -12.53 -44.94
CA ASP A 45 -50.29 -12.37 -46.40
C ASP A 45 -50.41 -13.72 -47.12
N ARG A 46 -49.85 -14.79 -46.55
CA ARG A 46 -49.91 -16.14 -47.14
C ARG A 46 -51.28 -16.80 -47.04
N VAL A 47 -51.97 -16.68 -45.90
CA VAL A 47 -53.26 -17.35 -45.66
C VAL A 47 -54.41 -16.54 -46.23
N GLU A 48 -54.50 -15.26 -45.85
CA GLU A 48 -55.59 -14.39 -46.30
C GLU A 48 -55.38 -13.94 -47.74
N GLY A 49 -54.14 -13.78 -48.22
CA GLY A 49 -53.86 -13.46 -49.63
C GLY A 49 -54.42 -14.53 -50.56
N ARG A 50 -54.12 -15.81 -50.30
CA ARG A 50 -54.69 -16.92 -51.09
C ARG A 50 -56.21 -16.95 -51.04
N ARG A 51 -56.81 -16.62 -49.89
CA ARG A 51 -58.26 -16.61 -49.70
C ARG A 51 -58.92 -15.49 -50.50
N VAL A 52 -58.40 -14.27 -50.44
CA VAL A 52 -58.95 -13.14 -51.21
C VAL A 52 -58.77 -13.37 -52.71
N THR A 53 -57.64 -13.94 -53.16
CA THR A 53 -57.42 -14.31 -54.56
C THR A 53 -58.43 -15.34 -55.05
N ALA A 54 -58.61 -16.44 -54.31
CA ALA A 54 -59.56 -17.49 -54.69
C ALA A 54 -61.00 -16.95 -54.77
N LEU A 55 -61.41 -16.08 -53.82
CA LEU A 55 -62.72 -15.46 -53.84
C LEU A 55 -62.89 -14.47 -55.00
N ALA A 56 -61.84 -13.73 -55.36
CA ALA A 56 -61.86 -12.79 -56.48
C ALA A 56 -62.04 -13.56 -57.80
N GLU A 57 -61.30 -14.64 -57.99
CA GLU A 57 -61.43 -15.54 -59.14
C GLU A 57 -62.81 -16.21 -59.20
N GLU A 58 -63.33 -16.71 -58.07
CA GLU A 58 -64.67 -17.31 -57.99
C GLU A 58 -65.76 -16.29 -58.36
N THR A 59 -65.65 -15.07 -57.85
CA THR A 59 -66.61 -13.99 -58.12
C THR A 59 -66.52 -13.52 -59.58
N ALA A 60 -65.32 -13.39 -60.14
CA ALA A 60 -65.12 -13.08 -61.56
C ALA A 60 -65.58 -14.23 -62.50
N GLY A 61 -65.53 -15.46 -62.00
CA GLY A 61 -66.06 -16.65 -62.65
C GLY A 61 -67.59 -16.76 -62.66
N ASN A 62 -68.27 -15.99 -61.81
CA ASN A 62 -69.71 -16.10 -61.62
C ASN A 62 -70.48 -15.63 -62.88
N PRO A 63 -71.37 -16.47 -63.46
CA PRO A 63 -72.16 -16.11 -64.64
C PRO A 63 -72.97 -14.82 -64.48
N LEU A 64 -73.47 -14.52 -63.28
CA LEU A 64 -74.22 -13.29 -63.02
C LEU A 64 -73.34 -12.05 -63.14
N VAL A 65 -72.08 -12.11 -62.70
CA VAL A 65 -71.13 -11.00 -62.85
C VAL A 65 -70.86 -10.76 -64.34
N ARG A 66 -70.55 -11.82 -65.09
CA ARG A 66 -70.25 -11.74 -66.53
C ARG A 66 -71.41 -11.18 -67.35
N MET A 67 -72.64 -11.59 -67.06
CA MET A 67 -73.83 -11.18 -67.82
C MET A 67 -74.30 -9.76 -67.51
N GLN A 68 -74.19 -9.31 -66.26
CA GLN A 68 -74.73 -8.02 -65.82
C GLN A 68 -73.76 -6.86 -66.06
N LEU A 69 -72.46 -7.14 -66.19
CA LEU A 69 -71.44 -6.11 -66.39
C LEU A 69 -71.60 -5.36 -67.73
N VAL A 70 -72.18 -6.02 -68.74
CA VAL A 70 -72.38 -5.48 -70.10
C VAL A 70 -73.77 -4.83 -70.26
N ARG A 71 -74.62 -4.83 -69.23
CA ARG A 71 -76.00 -4.29 -69.28
C ARG A 71 -76.07 -2.86 -68.71
N PRO A 72 -77.04 -2.04 -69.15
CA PRO A 72 -77.29 -0.74 -68.52
C PRO A 72 -77.75 -0.95 -67.06
N ALA A 73 -77.14 -0.20 -66.13
CA ALA A 73 -77.28 -0.28 -64.66
C ALA A 73 -76.76 -1.59 -63.98
N PRO A 74 -75.45 -1.89 -64.05
CA PRO A 74 -74.85 -3.07 -63.39
C PRO A 74 -74.97 -3.05 -61.86
N ALA A 75 -75.00 -1.84 -61.26
CA ALA A 75 -74.94 -1.61 -59.82
C ALA A 75 -76.06 -2.32 -59.05
N GLU A 76 -77.31 -2.18 -59.50
CA GLU A 76 -78.50 -2.68 -58.80
C GLU A 76 -78.56 -4.22 -58.75
N MET A 77 -78.01 -4.86 -59.78
CA MET A 77 -78.02 -6.33 -59.93
C MET A 77 -76.84 -7.01 -59.25
N LEU A 78 -75.68 -6.33 -59.19
CA LEU A 78 -74.45 -6.89 -58.62
C LEU A 78 -74.30 -6.64 -57.12
N ALA A 79 -74.89 -5.57 -56.58
CA ALA A 79 -74.76 -5.23 -55.16
C ALA A 79 -75.22 -6.35 -54.19
N PRO A 80 -76.36 -7.06 -54.40
CA PRO A 80 -76.76 -8.17 -53.54
C PRO A 80 -75.77 -9.35 -53.56
N LEU A 81 -75.17 -9.61 -54.73
CA LEU A 81 -74.18 -10.68 -54.89
C LEU A 81 -72.90 -10.34 -54.11
N LEU A 82 -72.39 -9.11 -54.26
CA LEU A 82 -71.21 -8.64 -53.53
C LEU A 82 -71.44 -8.64 -52.01
N GLN A 83 -72.63 -8.23 -51.57
CA GLN A 83 -73.00 -8.25 -50.16
C GLN A 83 -73.07 -9.69 -49.61
N SER A 84 -73.54 -10.64 -50.41
CA SER A 84 -73.54 -12.07 -50.06
C SER A 84 -72.12 -12.63 -49.92
N THR A 85 -71.22 -12.29 -50.85
CA THR A 85 -69.80 -12.67 -50.78
C THR A 85 -69.13 -12.10 -49.53
N LEU A 86 -69.41 -10.84 -49.18
CA LEU A 86 -68.90 -10.20 -47.96
C LEU A 86 -69.36 -10.96 -46.70
N THR A 87 -70.66 -11.24 -46.60
CA THR A 87 -71.25 -11.87 -45.40
C THR A 87 -70.82 -13.33 -45.23
N ARG A 88 -70.74 -14.10 -46.33
CA ARG A 88 -70.45 -15.54 -46.28
C ARG A 88 -68.96 -15.84 -46.14
N SER A 89 -68.11 -15.03 -46.78
CA SER A 89 -66.67 -15.31 -46.90
C SER A 89 -65.81 -14.55 -45.91
N GLY A 90 -66.39 -13.61 -45.13
CA GLY A 90 -65.69 -12.88 -44.07
C GLY A 90 -64.63 -11.91 -44.58
N VAL A 91 -64.78 -11.43 -45.82
CA VAL A 91 -63.98 -10.36 -46.41
C VAL A 91 -64.56 -9.01 -45.99
N THR A 92 -63.79 -7.93 -46.12
CA THR A 92 -64.20 -6.59 -45.63
C THR A 92 -64.66 -5.68 -46.75
N SER A 93 -64.28 -5.96 -47.99
CA SER A 93 -64.69 -5.19 -49.16
C SER A 93 -64.82 -6.11 -50.37
N ALA A 94 -65.80 -5.81 -51.23
CA ALA A 94 -65.90 -6.38 -52.57
C ALA A 94 -66.39 -5.31 -53.54
N LEU A 95 -65.75 -5.18 -54.69
CA LEU A 95 -66.17 -4.26 -55.74
C LEU A 95 -65.92 -4.85 -57.13
N VAL A 96 -66.62 -4.29 -58.11
CA VAL A 96 -66.50 -4.62 -59.53
C VAL A 96 -66.35 -3.32 -60.29
N ALA A 97 -65.35 -3.26 -61.16
CA ALA A 97 -65.16 -2.17 -62.10
C ALA A 97 -65.36 -2.66 -63.54
N ASP A 98 -65.71 -1.73 -64.43
CA ASP A 98 -65.80 -1.97 -65.87
C ASP A 98 -64.40 -1.99 -66.54
N THR A 99 -64.38 -2.02 -67.88
CA THR A 99 -63.16 -1.99 -68.69
C THR A 99 -62.36 -0.70 -68.58
N ASP A 100 -63.02 0.42 -68.27
CA ASP A 100 -62.39 1.73 -68.11
C ASP A 100 -61.87 1.96 -66.67
N GLY A 101 -62.10 0.98 -65.78
CA GLY A 101 -61.69 1.02 -64.39
C GLY A 101 -62.62 1.84 -63.48
N GLU A 102 -63.83 2.17 -63.96
CA GLU A 102 -64.88 2.81 -63.16
C GLU A 102 -65.62 1.76 -62.32
N ILE A 103 -65.77 2.02 -61.03
CA ILE A 103 -66.42 1.10 -60.10
C ILE A 103 -67.93 1.14 -60.34
N VAL A 104 -68.47 0.06 -60.90
CA VAL A 104 -69.89 -0.08 -61.22
C VAL A 104 -70.70 -0.66 -60.06
N ALA A 105 -70.08 -1.43 -59.17
CA ALA A 105 -70.73 -1.99 -57.99
C ALA A 105 -69.71 -2.18 -56.86
N ALA A 106 -70.07 -1.82 -55.63
CA ALA A 106 -69.23 -2.00 -54.47
C ALA A 106 -70.07 -2.25 -53.21
N THR A 107 -69.50 -2.95 -52.23
CA THR A 107 -70.10 -3.12 -50.90
C THR A 107 -70.11 -1.80 -50.11
N ASP A 108 -69.20 -0.88 -50.43
CA ASP A 108 -69.24 0.50 -49.95
C ASP A 108 -69.82 1.39 -51.08
N PRO A 109 -71.05 1.91 -50.92
CA PRO A 109 -71.71 2.69 -51.95
C PRO A 109 -70.99 4.02 -52.25
N THR A 110 -70.13 4.51 -51.34
CA THR A 110 -69.38 5.75 -51.56
C THR A 110 -68.29 5.62 -52.64
N LEU A 111 -67.94 4.39 -53.01
CA LEU A 111 -66.93 4.09 -54.02
C LEU A 111 -67.53 3.93 -55.43
N VAL A 112 -68.85 3.78 -55.58
CA VAL A 112 -69.49 3.59 -56.89
C VAL A 112 -69.37 4.87 -57.72
N GLY A 113 -68.95 4.74 -58.98
CA GLY A 113 -68.65 5.87 -59.89
C GLY A 113 -67.27 6.50 -59.68
N THR A 114 -66.47 6.00 -58.74
CA THR A 114 -65.05 6.37 -58.60
C THR A 114 -64.17 5.39 -59.36
N ARG A 115 -62.90 5.76 -59.61
CA ARG A 115 -61.94 4.84 -60.24
C ARG A 115 -61.38 3.85 -59.23
N MET A 116 -61.08 2.63 -59.70
CA MET A 116 -60.47 1.59 -58.88
C MET A 116 -59.17 2.09 -58.20
N PRO A 117 -58.97 1.86 -56.88
CA PRO A 117 -57.77 2.29 -56.19
C PRO A 117 -56.51 1.54 -56.65
N GLY A 118 -55.51 2.28 -57.12
CA GLY A 118 -54.13 1.80 -57.35
C GLY A 118 -53.58 2.10 -58.74
N ASP A 119 -52.42 2.78 -58.80
CA ASP A 119 -51.51 2.81 -59.97
C ASP A 119 -50.60 1.57 -59.98
N GLY A 120 -51.14 0.41 -59.61
CA GLY A 120 -50.44 -0.90 -59.73
C GLY A 120 -50.43 -1.37 -61.17
N PRO A 121 -49.65 -2.41 -61.55
CA PRO A 121 -49.72 -2.98 -62.89
C PRO A 121 -51.19 -3.29 -63.16
N GLN A 122 -51.78 -2.54 -64.11
CA GLN A 122 -53.13 -2.75 -64.56
C GLN A 122 -53.30 -4.25 -64.78
N VAL A 123 -54.43 -4.81 -64.37
CA VAL A 123 -54.84 -6.15 -64.77
C VAL A 123 -54.87 -6.14 -66.31
N THR A 124 -53.74 -6.42 -66.95
CA THR A 124 -53.60 -6.47 -68.39
C THR A 124 -53.99 -7.88 -68.81
N GLU A 125 -55.20 -7.94 -69.37
CA GLU A 125 -55.83 -8.96 -70.22
C GLU A 125 -55.90 -10.42 -69.75
N ALA A 126 -55.19 -10.90 -68.72
CA ALA A 126 -55.38 -12.30 -68.27
C ALA A 126 -54.88 -12.66 -66.86
N VAL A 127 -54.13 -11.81 -66.16
CA VAL A 127 -53.43 -12.20 -64.91
C VAL A 127 -53.98 -11.44 -63.72
N GLY A 128 -54.44 -12.18 -62.71
CA GLY A 128 -54.86 -11.62 -61.42
C GLY A 128 -53.67 -11.08 -60.61
N TRP A 129 -53.93 -10.11 -59.74
CA TRP A 129 -52.93 -9.48 -58.87
C TRP A 129 -53.38 -9.49 -57.42
N SER A 130 -52.44 -9.58 -56.47
CA SER A 130 -52.74 -9.48 -55.04
C SER A 130 -51.67 -8.70 -54.30
N GLY A 131 -52.07 -7.80 -53.39
CA GLY A 131 -51.16 -6.99 -52.58
C GLY A 131 -51.87 -6.06 -51.59
N GLU A 132 -51.11 -5.33 -50.78
CA GLU A 132 -51.67 -4.33 -49.86
C GLU A 132 -51.94 -3.00 -50.60
N LEU A 133 -53.19 -2.53 -50.57
CA LEU A 133 -53.60 -1.23 -51.13
C LEU A 133 -54.47 -0.44 -50.14
N PRO A 134 -54.38 0.90 -50.11
CA PRO A 134 -55.32 1.73 -49.38
C PRO A 134 -56.66 1.80 -50.12
N VAL A 135 -57.72 1.28 -49.48
CA VAL A 135 -59.10 1.29 -50.01
C VAL A 135 -60.02 1.90 -48.96
N GLY A 136 -60.76 2.95 -49.32
CA GLY A 136 -61.67 3.64 -48.39
C GLY A 136 -60.97 4.21 -47.14
N GLY A 137 -59.71 4.63 -47.28
CA GLY A 137 -58.92 5.20 -46.17
C GLY A 137 -58.27 4.17 -45.23
N VAL A 138 -58.37 2.87 -45.51
CA VAL A 138 -57.76 1.80 -44.70
C VAL A 138 -56.89 0.91 -45.58
N THR A 139 -55.73 0.46 -45.08
CA THR A 139 -54.91 -0.53 -45.78
C THR A 139 -55.59 -1.90 -45.76
N GLN A 140 -55.83 -2.45 -46.95
CA GLN A 140 -56.42 -3.76 -47.13
C GLN A 140 -55.50 -4.65 -47.95
N LEU A 141 -55.41 -5.92 -47.60
CA LEU A 141 -54.88 -6.95 -48.49
C LEU A 141 -55.95 -7.26 -49.51
N VAL A 142 -55.72 -6.88 -50.76
CA VAL A 142 -56.69 -7.04 -51.84
C VAL A 142 -56.18 -8.04 -52.88
N ALA A 143 -57.13 -8.67 -53.58
CA ALA A 143 -56.87 -9.39 -54.81
C ALA A 143 -57.81 -8.91 -55.90
N GLN A 144 -57.27 -8.81 -57.10
CA GLN A 144 -57.95 -8.38 -58.32
C GLN A 144 -57.94 -9.54 -59.31
N ALA A 145 -59.11 -9.85 -59.88
CA ALA A 145 -59.28 -10.89 -60.89
C ALA A 145 -60.05 -10.35 -62.10
N PRO A 146 -59.58 -10.59 -63.34
CA PRO A 146 -60.28 -10.17 -64.55
C PRO A 146 -61.55 -10.98 -64.76
N VAL A 147 -62.63 -10.30 -65.12
CA VAL A 147 -63.86 -10.90 -65.61
C VAL A 147 -63.70 -11.12 -67.12
N LEU A 148 -63.56 -12.37 -67.52
CA LEU A 148 -63.41 -12.75 -68.94
C LEU A 148 -64.75 -13.19 -69.53
N GLY A 149 -65.05 -12.74 -70.73
CA GLY A 149 -66.23 -13.17 -71.48
C GLY A 149 -66.18 -14.66 -71.82
N ALA A 150 -67.35 -15.30 -71.83
CA ALA A 150 -67.49 -16.74 -72.05
C ALA A 150 -68.46 -17.10 -73.18
N GLU A 151 -69.09 -16.10 -73.81
CA GLU A 151 -69.97 -16.33 -74.95
C GLU A 151 -69.13 -16.44 -76.23
N LYS A 152 -69.62 -17.15 -77.26
CA LYS A 152 -68.89 -17.32 -78.53
C LYS A 152 -68.47 -16.00 -79.20
N LYS A 153 -69.09 -14.87 -78.85
CA LYS A 153 -68.83 -13.55 -79.42
C LYS A 153 -67.77 -12.72 -78.67
N ASN A 154 -67.50 -13.02 -77.40
CA ASN A 154 -66.60 -12.26 -76.53
C ASN A 154 -65.71 -13.17 -75.66
N ALA A 155 -65.47 -14.40 -76.12
CA ALA A 155 -64.72 -15.40 -75.38
C ALA A 155 -63.27 -14.93 -75.19
N GLY A 156 -62.88 -14.69 -73.94
CA GLY A 156 -61.55 -14.18 -73.60
C GLY A 156 -61.42 -12.66 -73.57
N ASP A 157 -62.47 -11.91 -73.94
CA ASP A 157 -62.46 -10.45 -73.81
C ASP A 157 -62.52 -10.05 -72.33
N HIS A 158 -61.74 -9.04 -71.95
CA HIS A 158 -61.80 -8.45 -70.63
C HIS A 158 -63.06 -7.59 -70.52
N LEU A 159 -64.01 -8.01 -69.67
CA LEU A 159 -65.28 -7.31 -69.44
C LEU A 159 -65.20 -6.34 -68.26
N GLY A 160 -64.20 -6.48 -67.41
CA GLY A 160 -63.96 -5.66 -66.21
C GLY A 160 -63.22 -6.44 -65.13
N THR A 161 -63.11 -5.89 -63.93
CA THR A 161 -62.25 -6.43 -62.87
C THR A 161 -62.99 -6.51 -61.53
N VAL A 162 -62.93 -7.67 -60.88
CA VAL A 162 -63.41 -7.85 -59.51
C VAL A 162 -62.26 -7.62 -58.55
N MET A 163 -62.49 -6.83 -57.51
CA MET A 163 -61.55 -6.66 -56.40
C MET A 163 -62.21 -7.10 -55.09
N ILE A 164 -61.52 -7.98 -54.36
CA ILE A 164 -61.92 -8.41 -53.02
C ILE A 164 -60.81 -8.08 -52.05
N GLY A 165 -61.18 -7.43 -50.94
CA GLY A 165 -60.24 -6.97 -49.93
C GLY A 165 -60.54 -7.49 -48.54
N ARG A 166 -59.48 -7.69 -47.78
CA ARG A 166 -59.52 -7.91 -46.33
C ARG A 166 -58.67 -6.86 -45.62
N THR A 167 -59.25 -6.14 -44.67
CA THR A 167 -58.56 -5.14 -43.87
C THR A 167 -57.34 -5.74 -43.17
N SER A 168 -56.16 -5.16 -43.42
CA SER A 168 -54.94 -5.56 -42.74
C SER A 168 -55.04 -5.16 -41.27
N PRO A 169 -54.77 -6.07 -40.31
CA PRO A 169 -54.80 -5.72 -38.89
C PRO A 169 -53.70 -4.70 -38.58
N SER A 170 -54.01 -3.74 -37.71
CA SER A 170 -53.04 -2.72 -37.24
C SER A 170 -51.88 -3.36 -36.46
N VAL A 171 -50.74 -2.66 -36.36
CA VAL A 171 -49.58 -3.12 -35.56
C VAL A 171 -49.99 -3.44 -34.12
N TRP A 172 -50.87 -2.63 -33.52
CA TRP A 172 -51.38 -2.85 -32.17
C TRP A 172 -52.26 -4.11 -32.07
N GLN A 173 -53.17 -4.31 -33.02
CA GLN A 173 -54.01 -5.52 -33.06
C GLN A 173 -53.18 -6.78 -33.31
N ARG A 174 -52.13 -6.69 -34.14
CA ARG A 174 -51.17 -7.79 -34.34
C ARG A 174 -50.41 -8.08 -33.06
N LEU A 175 -49.94 -7.07 -32.33
CA LEU A 175 -49.23 -7.25 -31.07
C LEU A 175 -50.10 -7.89 -29.98
N VAL A 176 -51.37 -7.47 -29.87
CA VAL A 176 -52.33 -8.07 -28.92
C VAL A 176 -52.76 -9.47 -29.35
N GLY A 177 -52.91 -9.72 -30.66
CA GLY A 177 -53.29 -11.02 -31.21
C GLY A 177 -52.15 -12.03 -31.32
N ALA A 178 -50.89 -11.58 -31.31
CA ALA A 178 -49.69 -12.37 -31.53
C ALA A 178 -49.42 -13.42 -30.45
N SER A 179 -49.94 -13.25 -29.23
CA SER A 179 -50.27 -14.34 -28.29
C SER A 179 -50.49 -13.81 -26.88
N SER A 180 -51.48 -14.38 -26.18
CA SER A 180 -51.64 -14.25 -24.72
C SER A 180 -50.39 -14.73 -23.94
N TYR A 181 -49.54 -15.54 -24.59
CA TYR A 181 -48.32 -16.11 -24.02
C TYR A 181 -47.13 -15.15 -23.93
N LEU A 182 -47.11 -14.02 -24.67
CA LEU A 182 -46.03 -13.03 -24.54
C LEU A 182 -45.94 -12.46 -23.12
N LEU A 183 -47.09 -12.17 -22.51
CA LEU A 183 -47.16 -11.71 -21.12
C LEU A 183 -46.72 -12.81 -20.14
N VAL A 184 -47.04 -14.07 -20.44
CA VAL A 184 -46.60 -15.22 -19.64
C VAL A 184 -45.08 -15.39 -19.71
N TYR A 185 -44.49 -15.34 -20.90
CA TYR A 185 -43.04 -15.43 -21.08
C TYR A 185 -42.31 -14.27 -20.41
N LEU A 186 -42.85 -13.05 -20.50
CA LEU A 186 -42.33 -11.90 -19.76
C LEU A 186 -42.37 -12.15 -18.25
N GLY A 187 -43.50 -12.60 -17.72
CA GLY A 187 -43.65 -12.90 -16.29
C GLY A 187 -42.65 -13.95 -15.80
N VAL A 188 -42.53 -15.07 -16.52
CA VAL A 188 -41.58 -16.15 -16.18
C VAL A 188 -40.13 -15.65 -16.25
N ALA A 189 -39.76 -14.91 -17.31
CA ALA A 189 -38.42 -14.36 -17.47
C ALA A 189 -38.07 -13.34 -16.38
N SER A 190 -39.02 -12.48 -16.00
CA SER A 190 -38.84 -11.51 -14.91
C SER A 190 -38.63 -12.20 -13.56
N VAL A 191 -39.42 -13.24 -13.24
CA VAL A 191 -39.28 -14.00 -11.99
C VAL A 191 -37.95 -14.73 -11.93
N LEU A 192 -37.57 -15.45 -12.99
CA LEU A 192 -36.29 -16.16 -13.07
C LEU A 192 -35.11 -15.21 -12.94
N GLY A 193 -35.17 -14.06 -13.63
CA GLY A 193 -34.13 -13.06 -13.55
C GLY A 193 -34.02 -12.46 -12.14
N LEU A 194 -35.12 -12.03 -11.53
CA LEU A 194 -35.13 -11.51 -10.16
C LEU A 194 -34.56 -12.52 -9.16
N ALA A 195 -34.99 -13.78 -9.24
CA ALA A 195 -34.48 -14.85 -8.39
C ALA A 195 -32.98 -15.08 -8.62
N GLY A 196 -32.54 -15.12 -9.88
CA GLY A 196 -31.15 -15.29 -10.28
C GLY A 196 -30.23 -14.18 -9.78
N SER A 197 -30.60 -12.91 -10.02
CA SER A 197 -29.86 -11.74 -9.53
C SER A 197 -29.78 -11.72 -8.00
N TRP A 198 -30.87 -12.06 -7.31
CA TRP A 198 -30.88 -12.15 -5.85
C TRP A 198 -29.97 -13.28 -5.32
N LEU A 199 -30.04 -14.47 -5.92
CA LEU A 199 -29.17 -15.61 -5.58
C LEU A 199 -27.70 -15.30 -5.83
N LEU A 200 -27.37 -14.68 -6.97
CA LEU A 200 -26.01 -14.32 -7.32
C LEU A 200 -25.47 -13.24 -6.37
N ALA A 201 -26.24 -12.19 -6.11
CA ALA A 201 -25.88 -11.17 -5.13
C ALA A 201 -25.67 -11.79 -3.74
N ARG A 202 -26.52 -12.73 -3.32
CA ARG A 202 -26.37 -13.44 -2.04
C ARG A 202 -25.14 -14.35 -2.02
N ARG A 203 -24.81 -15.01 -3.13
CA ARG A 203 -23.61 -15.85 -3.26
C ARG A 203 -22.33 -15.03 -3.21
N ILE A 204 -22.26 -13.94 -3.97
CA ILE A 204 -21.13 -13.00 -3.94
C ILE A 204 -20.99 -12.44 -2.53
N LYS A 205 -22.07 -11.93 -1.94
CA LYS A 205 -22.03 -11.37 -0.58
C LYS A 205 -21.58 -12.39 0.48
N ARG A 206 -21.92 -13.68 0.33
CA ARG A 206 -21.38 -14.75 1.19
C ARG A 206 -19.89 -15.02 0.97
N GLN A 207 -19.43 -15.03 -0.28
CA GLN A 207 -18.02 -15.25 -0.61
C GLN A 207 -17.13 -14.05 -0.24
N THR A 208 -17.69 -12.84 -0.24
CA THR A 208 -17.00 -11.60 0.10
C THR A 208 -17.23 -11.19 1.57
N PHE A 209 -17.62 -12.11 2.46
CA PHE A 209 -17.83 -11.83 3.89
C PHE A 209 -18.74 -10.62 4.18
N GLY A 210 -19.71 -10.34 3.30
CA GLY A 210 -20.64 -9.22 3.46
C GLY A 210 -20.22 -7.91 2.79
N MET A 211 -18.99 -7.82 2.27
CA MET A 211 -18.42 -6.59 1.71
C MET A 211 -18.89 -6.31 0.29
N GLU A 212 -19.03 -5.02 -0.05
CA GLU A 212 -19.28 -4.56 -1.42
C GLU A 212 -17.97 -4.51 -2.24
N PRO A 213 -18.00 -4.65 -3.59
CA PRO A 213 -16.78 -4.71 -4.41
C PRO A 213 -15.84 -3.51 -4.25
N ARG A 214 -16.41 -2.32 -4.01
CA ARG A 214 -15.62 -1.10 -3.75
C ARG A 214 -14.96 -1.12 -2.38
N GLU A 215 -15.56 -1.81 -1.40
CA GLU A 215 -14.93 -2.05 -0.10
C GLU A 215 -13.76 -3.02 -0.23
N ILE A 216 -13.84 -4.02 -1.14
CA ILE A 216 -12.70 -4.91 -1.45
C ILE A 216 -11.55 -4.12 -2.08
N ALA A 217 -11.84 -3.30 -3.10
CA ALA A 217 -10.85 -2.46 -3.76
C ALA A 217 -10.24 -1.45 -2.78
N GLY A 218 -11.09 -0.83 -1.96
CA GLY A 218 -10.68 0.06 -0.88
C GLY A 218 -9.81 -0.64 0.16
N LEU A 219 -10.08 -1.91 0.50
CA LEU A 219 -9.25 -2.68 1.44
C LEU A 219 -7.89 -3.05 0.85
N ALA A 220 -7.82 -3.29 -0.46
CA ALA A 220 -6.56 -3.53 -1.17
C ALA A 220 -5.70 -2.26 -1.19
N GLU A 221 -6.29 -1.11 -1.55
CA GLU A 221 -5.62 0.20 -1.49
C GLU A 221 -5.25 0.58 -0.04
N HIS A 222 -6.11 0.28 0.96
CA HIS A 222 -5.79 0.52 2.37
C HIS A 222 -4.65 -0.35 2.86
N ARG A 223 -4.54 -1.61 2.41
CA ARG A 223 -3.40 -2.47 2.76
C ARG A 223 -2.10 -1.90 2.23
N GLU A 224 -2.11 -1.39 1.00
CA GLU A 224 -0.96 -0.75 0.39
C GLU A 224 -0.60 0.53 1.17
N ALA A 225 -1.58 1.40 1.42
CA ALA A 225 -1.38 2.63 2.19
C ALA A 225 -0.94 2.41 3.65
N MET A 226 -1.41 1.36 4.34
CA MET A 226 -0.95 1.04 5.70
C MET A 226 0.49 0.52 5.71
N LEU A 227 0.93 -0.22 4.69
CA LEU A 227 2.30 -0.74 4.64
C LEU A 227 3.32 0.31 4.16
N PHE A 228 2.90 1.22 3.27
CA PHE A 228 3.75 2.29 2.74
C PHE A 228 3.64 3.62 3.50
N GLY A 229 2.59 3.84 4.28
CA GLY A 229 2.35 5.07 5.05
C GLY A 229 2.93 5.04 6.47
N ILE A 230 3.44 3.91 6.95
CA ILE A 230 4.07 3.79 8.26
C ILE A 230 5.55 4.16 8.15
N ALA A 231 5.99 5.12 8.97
CA ALA A 231 7.39 5.57 9.06
C ALA A 231 8.34 4.55 9.70
N GLU A 232 7.83 3.37 10.06
CA GLU A 232 8.59 2.25 10.62
C GLU A 232 8.86 1.19 9.54
N GLY A 233 9.99 0.51 9.64
CA GLY A 233 10.29 -0.65 8.81
C GLY A 233 9.44 -1.84 9.22
N VAL A 234 8.95 -2.60 8.25
CA VAL A 234 8.18 -3.85 8.50
C VAL A 234 8.83 -4.95 7.69
N VAL A 235 9.10 -6.07 8.35
CA VAL A 235 9.68 -7.29 7.77
C VAL A 235 8.83 -8.48 8.22
N ALA A 236 8.43 -9.35 7.30
CA ALA A 236 7.74 -10.60 7.64
C ALA A 236 8.51 -11.81 7.09
N LEU A 237 8.54 -12.87 7.88
CA LEU A 237 9.22 -14.12 7.58
C LEU A 237 8.24 -15.29 7.65
N ASP A 238 8.41 -16.28 6.78
CA ASP A 238 7.72 -17.56 6.87
C ASP A 238 8.32 -18.46 7.98
N PRO A 239 7.76 -19.66 8.26
CA PRO A 239 8.31 -20.58 9.25
C PRO A 239 9.69 -21.15 8.88
N HIS A 240 10.12 -20.98 7.63
CA HIS A 240 11.43 -21.38 7.12
C HIS A 240 12.42 -20.20 7.06
N GLN A 241 12.10 -19.09 7.73
CA GLN A 241 12.93 -17.88 7.80
C GLN A 241 13.21 -17.24 6.43
N ARG A 242 12.26 -17.36 5.50
CA ARG A 242 12.29 -16.68 4.20
C ARG A 242 11.48 -15.38 4.27
N LEU A 243 12.00 -14.34 3.63
CA LEU A 243 11.35 -13.04 3.56
C LEU A 243 10.05 -13.12 2.75
N THR A 244 8.90 -12.90 3.38
CA THR A 244 7.59 -12.88 2.69
C THR A 244 7.13 -11.48 2.38
N LEU A 245 7.54 -10.50 3.20
CA LEU A 245 7.18 -9.10 3.02
C LEU A 245 8.27 -8.20 3.60
N VAL A 246 8.54 -7.11 2.91
CA VAL A 246 9.32 -5.99 3.46
C VAL A 246 8.80 -4.69 2.87
N ASN A 247 8.60 -3.66 3.70
CA ASN A 247 8.25 -2.34 3.20
C ASN A 247 9.49 -1.53 2.80
N ALA A 248 9.30 -0.41 2.08
CA ALA A 248 10.41 0.41 1.59
C ALA A 248 11.34 0.91 2.71
N VAL A 249 10.76 1.29 3.87
CA VAL A 249 11.51 1.72 5.05
C VAL A 249 12.37 0.57 5.60
N GLY A 250 11.80 -0.62 5.78
CA GLY A 250 12.51 -1.81 6.26
C GLY A 250 13.65 -2.21 5.34
N ARG A 251 13.43 -2.13 4.01
CA ARG A 251 14.46 -2.36 2.99
C ARG A 251 15.62 -1.37 3.13
N GLY A 252 15.32 -0.08 3.33
CA GLY A 252 16.34 0.97 3.51
C GLY A 252 17.02 0.97 4.89
N LEU A 253 16.36 0.49 5.94
CA LEU A 253 16.94 0.36 7.28
C LEU A 253 17.89 -0.84 7.38
N LEU A 254 17.55 -1.95 6.70
CA LEU A 254 18.34 -3.18 6.70
C LEU A 254 19.35 -3.26 5.54
N ASP A 255 19.28 -2.32 4.59
CA ASP A 255 20.06 -2.28 3.35
C ASP A 255 19.92 -3.56 2.50
N LEU A 256 18.66 -3.94 2.25
CA LEU A 256 18.32 -5.15 1.50
C LEU A 256 18.22 -4.87 -0.01
N PRO A 257 18.59 -5.85 -0.86
CA PRO A 257 18.44 -5.74 -2.32
C PRO A 257 16.97 -5.65 -2.74
N GLU A 258 16.68 -5.15 -3.95
CA GLU A 258 15.29 -4.97 -4.41
C GLU A 258 14.51 -6.29 -4.54
N ASN A 259 15.20 -7.39 -4.89
CA ASN A 259 14.63 -8.72 -5.08
C ASN A 259 14.76 -9.60 -3.82
N CYS A 260 14.64 -9.04 -2.62
CA CYS A 260 14.87 -9.76 -1.36
C CYS A 260 13.73 -10.71 -0.95
N VAL A 261 12.52 -10.54 -1.48
CA VAL A 261 11.37 -11.38 -1.15
C VAL A 261 11.57 -12.81 -1.68
N GLY A 262 11.40 -13.80 -0.80
CA GLY A 262 11.60 -15.23 -1.05
C GLY A 262 12.97 -15.76 -0.64
N MET A 263 13.94 -14.87 -0.41
CA MET A 263 15.29 -15.23 0.02
C MET A 263 15.33 -15.59 1.51
N SER A 264 16.27 -16.45 1.90
CA SER A 264 16.52 -16.73 3.32
C SER A 264 17.33 -15.60 3.96
N LEU A 265 17.28 -15.48 5.29
CA LEU A 265 18.11 -14.51 6.03
C LEU A 265 19.62 -14.70 5.75
N ALA A 266 20.07 -15.95 5.57
CA ALA A 266 21.46 -16.26 5.27
C ALA A 266 21.88 -15.75 3.87
N ASP A 267 21.02 -15.93 2.86
CA ASP A 267 21.28 -15.43 1.49
C ASP A 267 21.37 -13.90 1.42
N LEU A 268 20.70 -13.22 2.35
CA LEU A 268 20.69 -11.76 2.47
C LEU A 268 21.90 -11.20 3.26
N GLY A 269 22.83 -12.07 3.72
CA GLY A 269 23.99 -11.65 4.52
C GLY A 269 23.59 -11.07 5.89
N ILE A 270 22.48 -11.54 6.44
CA ILE A 270 22.06 -11.18 7.80
C ILE A 270 22.66 -12.19 8.77
N GLU A 271 23.59 -11.70 9.61
CA GLU A 271 24.33 -12.51 10.58
C GLU A 271 24.30 -11.87 11.99
N GLY A 272 24.69 -12.66 13.00
CA GLY A 272 24.84 -12.23 14.38
C GLY A 272 23.53 -11.75 15.00
N ARG A 273 23.60 -10.70 15.84
CA ARG A 273 22.43 -10.24 16.62
C ARG A 273 21.21 -9.87 15.78
N LEU A 274 21.41 -9.36 14.56
CA LEU A 274 20.29 -9.05 13.66
C LEU A 274 19.57 -10.32 13.21
N TYR A 275 20.34 -11.37 12.89
CA TYR A 275 19.78 -12.68 12.59
C TYR A 275 19.02 -13.20 13.81
N ASP A 276 19.58 -13.10 15.01
CA ASP A 276 18.96 -13.69 16.19
C ASP A 276 17.57 -13.10 16.49
N VAL A 277 17.45 -11.78 16.38
CA VAL A 277 16.18 -11.08 16.59
C VAL A 277 15.16 -11.42 15.48
N LEU A 278 15.61 -11.49 14.22
CA LEU A 278 14.76 -11.84 13.07
C LEU A 278 14.45 -13.33 12.97
N ALA A 279 15.26 -14.23 13.51
CA ALA A 279 15.03 -15.67 13.54
C ALA A 279 14.26 -16.09 14.80
N GLY A 280 14.37 -15.32 15.88
CA GLY A 280 13.73 -15.58 17.17
C GLY A 280 14.55 -16.58 17.98
N THR A 281 15.87 -16.63 17.74
CA THR A 281 16.77 -17.51 18.49
C THR A 281 16.90 -17.01 19.92
N PRO A 282 16.76 -17.89 20.92
CA PRO A 282 17.01 -17.52 22.32
C PRO A 282 18.47 -17.12 22.52
N ARG A 283 18.72 -16.09 23.35
CA ARG A 283 20.03 -15.86 23.93
C ARG A 283 20.43 -17.07 24.80
N GLU A 284 21.66 -17.54 24.64
CA GLU A 284 22.23 -18.55 25.54
C GLU A 284 22.16 -18.04 27.00
N GLY A 285 21.48 -18.79 27.88
CA GLY A 285 21.42 -18.51 29.31
C GLY A 285 20.11 -17.93 29.87
N GLU A 286 19.11 -17.58 29.05
CA GLU A 286 17.81 -17.07 29.54
C GLU A 286 16.61 -17.86 29.00
N PRO A 287 15.65 -18.28 29.85
CA PRO A 287 14.39 -18.87 29.40
C PRO A 287 13.68 -17.89 28.47
N GLY A 288 13.35 -18.34 27.26
CA GLY A 288 12.74 -17.50 26.22
C GLY A 288 11.38 -16.97 26.66
N ASP A 289 11.31 -15.68 27.00
CA ASP A 289 10.05 -14.97 27.12
C ASP A 289 9.48 -14.75 25.71
N PRO A 290 8.33 -15.35 25.35
CA PRO A 290 7.68 -15.16 24.05
C PRO A 290 7.16 -13.72 23.84
N ALA A 291 7.28 -12.84 24.84
CA ALA A 291 6.89 -11.43 24.78
C ALA A 291 8.08 -10.46 24.72
N ARG A 292 9.24 -10.86 24.17
CA ARG A 292 10.38 -9.94 23.94
C ARG A 292 9.97 -8.79 23.00
N ARG A 293 9.69 -7.65 23.61
CA ARG A 293 9.41 -6.37 22.94
C ARG A 293 10.67 -5.50 23.01
N ASP A 294 10.93 -4.75 21.95
CA ASP A 294 11.97 -3.70 21.86
C ASP A 294 13.44 -4.19 21.96
N GLU A 295 13.81 -5.17 21.13
CA GLU A 295 15.21 -5.57 20.97
C GLU A 295 16.03 -4.50 20.24
N VAL A 296 17.16 -4.11 20.83
CA VAL A 296 18.04 -3.09 20.24
C VAL A 296 19.13 -3.74 19.41
N VAL A 297 19.19 -3.39 18.12
CA VAL A 297 20.19 -3.87 17.17
C VAL A 297 20.92 -2.67 16.55
N ILE A 298 22.26 -2.74 16.54
CA ILE A 298 23.10 -1.74 15.88
C ILE A 298 23.52 -2.30 14.53
N ARG A 299 23.16 -1.61 13.45
CA ARG A 299 23.51 -1.99 12.08
C ARG A 299 24.09 -0.78 11.35
N ARG A 300 25.36 -0.89 10.94
CA ARG A 300 26.10 0.16 10.18
C ARG A 300 25.94 1.58 10.76
N GLY A 301 26.03 1.70 12.08
CA GLY A 301 25.94 2.99 12.78
C GLY A 301 24.53 3.50 13.07
N ARG A 302 23.47 2.76 12.68
CA ARG A 302 22.09 3.04 13.08
C ARG A 302 21.70 2.22 14.30
N VAL A 303 20.91 2.82 15.19
CA VAL A 303 20.32 2.16 16.36
C VAL A 303 18.87 1.82 16.01
N LEU A 304 18.60 0.54 15.81
CA LEU A 304 17.29 0.03 15.45
C LEU A 304 16.66 -0.63 16.67
N VAL A 305 15.44 -0.22 16.99
CA VAL A 305 14.58 -0.92 17.96
C VAL A 305 13.66 -1.82 17.16
N MET A 306 13.71 -3.11 17.45
CA MET A 306 13.01 -4.15 16.71
C MET A 306 12.01 -4.84 17.61
N ASN A 307 10.77 -4.95 17.15
CA ASN A 307 9.72 -5.66 17.88
C ASN A 307 9.20 -6.80 17.00
N ARG A 308 9.39 -8.04 17.46
CA ARG A 308 8.97 -9.24 16.74
C ARG A 308 7.67 -9.77 17.36
N MET A 309 6.74 -10.14 16.49
CA MET A 309 5.52 -10.84 16.84
C MET A 309 5.37 -12.07 15.95
N ASP A 310 5.17 -13.24 16.57
CA ASP A 310 4.87 -14.46 15.84
C ASP A 310 3.40 -14.48 15.40
N VAL A 311 3.15 -14.88 14.16
CA VAL A 311 1.80 -14.95 13.58
C VAL A 311 1.33 -16.39 13.63
N THR A 312 0.29 -16.66 14.42
CA THR A 312 -0.32 -17.99 14.54
C THR A 312 -1.77 -17.96 14.06
N LYS A 313 -2.22 -19.07 13.46
CA LYS A 313 -3.62 -19.28 13.10
C LYS A 313 -4.02 -20.71 13.46
N ASP A 314 -5.10 -20.86 14.23
CA ASP A 314 -5.62 -22.16 14.68
C ASP A 314 -4.54 -23.02 15.38
N GLY A 315 -3.63 -22.38 16.14
CA GLY A 315 -2.53 -23.04 16.84
C GLY A 315 -1.30 -23.38 15.98
N ARG A 316 -1.33 -23.11 14.67
CA ARG A 316 -0.20 -23.30 13.75
C ARG A 316 0.58 -22.01 13.55
N LEU A 317 1.91 -22.06 13.69
CA LEU A 317 2.80 -20.96 13.34
C LEU A 317 2.82 -20.75 11.83
N LEU A 318 2.41 -19.56 11.39
CA LEU A 318 2.42 -19.14 9.99
C LEU A 318 3.69 -18.37 9.62
N GLY A 319 4.40 -17.82 10.62
CA GLY A 319 5.58 -17.00 10.41
C GLY A 319 5.76 -15.98 11.52
N SER A 320 6.53 -14.94 11.25
CA SER A 320 6.74 -13.81 12.17
C SER A 320 6.71 -12.48 11.43
N VAL A 321 6.36 -11.42 12.14
CA VAL A 321 6.42 -10.03 11.68
C VAL A 321 7.28 -9.24 12.64
N THR A 322 8.26 -8.52 12.12
CA THR A 322 9.16 -7.66 12.87
C THR A 322 9.01 -6.22 12.40
N THR A 323 8.72 -5.31 13.32
CA THR A 323 8.78 -3.87 13.07
C THR A 323 10.16 -3.33 13.46
N LEU A 324 10.63 -2.31 12.74
CA LEU A 324 11.94 -1.69 12.92
C LEU A 324 11.78 -0.18 13.05
N ARG A 325 12.31 0.39 14.13
CA ARG A 325 12.28 1.83 14.37
C ARG A 325 13.67 2.39 14.51
N ASP A 326 14.01 3.37 13.69
CA ASP A 326 15.28 4.09 13.80
C ASP A 326 15.21 5.06 15.00
N ARG A 327 16.13 4.88 15.96
CA ARG A 327 16.31 5.74 17.14
C ARG A 327 17.71 6.33 17.20
N THR A 328 18.40 6.41 16.06
CA THR A 328 19.79 6.89 16.00
C THR A 328 19.94 8.32 16.52
N GLU A 329 19.07 9.24 16.10
CA GLU A 329 19.08 10.64 16.55
C GLU A 329 18.83 10.76 18.05
N LEU A 330 17.85 10.01 18.58
CA LEU A 330 17.55 10.02 20.01
C LEU A 330 18.74 9.48 20.83
N ALA A 331 19.35 8.39 20.38
CA ALA A 331 20.52 7.81 21.02
C ALA A 331 21.79 8.70 20.90
N GLN A 332 21.85 9.59 19.91
CA GLN A 332 22.88 10.63 19.82
C GLN A 332 22.61 11.75 20.84
N LEU A 333 21.36 12.23 20.92
CA LEU A 333 20.95 13.28 21.84
C LEU A 333 21.14 12.88 23.31
N GLU A 334 20.78 11.65 23.67
CA GLU A 334 20.98 11.11 25.03
C GLU A 334 22.46 11.07 25.41
N ARG A 335 23.34 10.73 24.47
CA ARG A 335 24.80 10.77 24.69
C ARG A 335 25.30 12.19 24.90
N GLU A 336 24.83 13.14 24.11
CA GLU A 336 25.21 14.55 24.22
C GLU A 336 24.74 15.16 25.56
N LEU A 337 23.51 14.86 25.97
CA LEU A 337 22.98 15.26 27.28
C LEU A 337 23.73 14.61 28.44
N GLY A 338 24.12 13.34 28.31
CA GLY A 338 24.97 12.66 29.30
C GLY A 338 26.31 13.37 29.48
N SER A 339 26.96 13.72 28.36
CA SER A 339 28.21 14.49 28.37
C SER A 339 28.05 15.88 29.01
N PHE A 340 26.95 16.59 28.70
CA PHE A 340 26.66 17.89 29.30
C PHE A 340 26.41 17.80 30.81
N ARG A 341 25.62 16.81 31.27
CA ARG A 341 25.35 16.61 32.71
C ARG A 341 26.63 16.29 33.48
N SER A 342 27.45 15.37 32.96
CA SER A 342 28.75 15.04 33.56
C SER A 342 29.66 16.28 33.68
N SER A 343 29.71 17.11 32.63
CA SER A 343 30.46 18.37 32.66
C SER A 343 29.93 19.35 33.70
N ALA A 344 28.60 19.45 33.85
CA ALA A 344 27.97 20.33 34.83
C ALA A 344 28.15 19.84 36.28
N GLU A 345 28.22 18.53 36.51
CA GLU A 345 28.52 17.95 37.82
C GLU A 345 29.98 18.22 38.24
N LEU A 346 30.92 18.08 37.31
CA LEU A 346 32.33 18.46 37.54
C LEU A 346 32.48 19.94 37.90
N LEU A 347 31.81 20.84 37.17
CA LEU A 347 31.83 22.27 37.49
C LEU A 347 31.20 22.59 38.85
N ARG A 348 30.12 21.88 39.24
CA ARG A 348 29.52 22.04 40.57
C ARG A 348 30.46 21.55 41.68
N ALA A 349 31.10 20.41 41.49
CA ALA A 349 32.09 19.89 42.42
C ALA A 349 33.25 20.89 42.59
N GLN A 350 33.78 21.43 41.49
CA GLN A 350 34.83 22.45 41.51
C GLN A 350 34.38 23.73 42.22
N ALA A 351 33.14 24.19 42.00
CA ALA A 351 32.61 25.36 42.68
C ALA A 351 32.48 25.13 44.20
N HIS A 352 32.00 23.95 44.62
CA HIS A 352 31.94 23.58 46.03
C HIS A 352 33.33 23.52 46.67
N GLU A 353 34.31 22.94 45.99
CA GLU A 353 35.69 22.89 46.46
C GLU A 353 36.29 24.29 46.60
N PHE A 354 36.08 25.17 45.62
CA PHE A 354 36.53 26.56 45.67
C PHE A 354 35.87 27.34 46.81
N SER A 355 34.57 27.15 47.04
CA SER A 355 33.88 27.72 48.20
C SER A 355 34.45 27.22 49.52
N ASN A 356 34.78 25.93 49.62
CA ASN A 356 35.43 25.38 50.82
C ASN A 356 36.80 26.01 51.04
N GLN A 357 37.61 26.16 49.99
CA GLN A 357 38.92 26.84 50.04
C GLN A 357 38.78 28.29 50.53
N LEU A 358 37.82 29.05 49.99
CA LEU A 358 37.56 30.43 50.42
C LEU A 358 37.06 30.50 51.87
N HIS A 359 36.20 29.56 52.28
CA HIS A 359 35.70 29.51 53.65
C HIS A 359 36.82 29.21 54.65
N THR A 360 37.73 28.28 54.34
CA THR A 360 38.91 27.99 55.15
C THR A 360 39.83 29.20 55.24
N ILE A 361 40.12 29.88 54.13
CA ILE A 361 40.94 31.10 54.12
C ILE A 361 40.27 32.19 54.98
N SER A 362 38.97 32.40 54.81
CA SER A 362 38.22 33.38 55.59
C SER A 362 38.20 33.05 57.08
N GLY A 363 38.07 31.78 57.45
CA GLY A 363 38.09 31.32 58.85
C GLY A 363 39.45 31.55 59.51
N LEU A 364 40.55 31.22 58.80
CA LEU A 364 41.92 31.47 59.26
C LEU A 364 42.22 32.97 59.44
N ILE A 365 41.71 33.82 58.55
CA ILE A 365 41.82 35.29 58.68
C ILE A 365 41.04 35.78 59.92
N GLN A 366 39.82 35.28 60.16
CA GLN A 366 38.98 35.69 61.30
C GLN A 366 39.59 35.36 62.66
N ILE A 367 40.37 34.27 62.76
CA ILE A 367 41.07 33.89 63.99
C ILE A 367 42.49 34.49 64.09
N ASN A 368 42.86 35.41 63.20
CA ASN A 368 44.18 36.07 63.13
C ASN A 368 45.39 35.13 62.88
N GLU A 369 45.17 33.92 62.34
CA GLU A 369 46.22 32.94 62.01
C GLU A 369 46.82 33.21 60.62
N HIS A 370 47.46 34.37 60.45
CA HIS A 370 47.97 34.85 59.17
C HIS A 370 49.07 33.95 58.58
N ASP A 371 49.94 33.39 59.42
CA ASP A 371 51.02 32.49 58.99
C ASP A 371 50.47 31.17 58.44
N GLU A 372 49.32 30.70 58.96
CA GLU A 372 48.67 29.49 58.49
C GLU A 372 47.93 29.71 57.17
N VAL A 373 47.39 30.90 56.92
CA VAL A 373 46.86 31.29 55.60
C VAL A 373 47.97 31.21 54.54
N VAL A 374 49.14 31.80 54.82
CA VAL A 374 50.29 31.78 53.89
C VAL A 374 50.75 30.35 53.65
N ARG A 375 50.78 29.51 54.70
CA ARG A 375 51.14 28.09 54.59
C ARG A 375 50.13 27.29 53.79
N TYR A 376 48.83 27.49 54.01
CA TYR A 376 47.75 26.85 53.30
C TYR A 376 47.74 27.22 51.81
N VAL A 377 47.85 28.51 51.48
CA VAL A 377 47.97 28.98 50.08
C VAL A 377 49.23 28.44 49.41
N ARG A 378 50.36 28.39 50.12
CA ARG A 378 51.62 27.82 49.60
C ARG A 378 51.51 26.31 49.39
N ALA A 379 50.85 25.57 50.28
CA ALA A 379 50.59 24.15 50.11
C ALA A 379 49.65 23.88 48.92
N LEU A 380 48.60 24.69 48.77
CA LEU A 380 47.67 24.65 47.63
C LEU A 380 48.40 24.91 46.30
N ARG A 381 49.40 25.81 46.29
CA ARG A 381 50.28 26.03 45.13
C ARG A 381 51.27 24.90 44.89
N LYS A 382 51.91 24.37 45.93
CA LYS A 382 52.95 23.33 45.83
C LYS A 382 52.41 21.99 45.33
N HIS A 383 51.15 21.68 45.63
CA HIS A 383 50.46 20.48 45.11
C HIS A 383 50.10 20.62 43.61
N ARG A 384 49.88 21.85 43.11
CA ARG A 384 49.67 22.14 41.68
C ARG A 384 50.97 22.23 40.88
N GLU A 385 52.03 22.86 41.41
CA GLU A 385 53.30 23.08 40.69
C GLU A 385 54.08 21.79 40.35
N SER A 386 54.03 20.73 41.17
CA SER A 386 54.78 19.48 40.89
C SER A 386 54.16 18.60 39.79
N LEU A 387 52.85 18.76 39.56
CA LEU A 387 52.10 18.04 38.52
C LEU A 387 51.98 18.88 37.23
N ASP A 388 51.85 20.20 37.35
CA ASP A 388 51.71 21.11 36.19
C ASP A 388 52.96 21.11 35.29
N VAL A 389 54.19 21.09 35.84
CA VAL A 389 55.43 21.28 35.06
C VAL A 389 55.83 20.04 34.24
N SER A 390 55.61 18.82 34.75
CA SER A 390 55.95 17.58 34.04
C SER A 390 54.94 17.23 32.93
N ILE A 391 53.67 17.58 33.13
CA ILE A 391 52.58 17.38 32.17
C ILE A 391 52.67 18.39 31.03
N THR A 392 52.79 19.68 31.34
CA THR A 392 52.78 20.74 30.31
C THR A 392 54.03 20.77 29.43
N SER A 393 55.16 20.21 29.89
CA SER A 393 56.40 20.14 29.09
C SER A 393 56.46 18.94 28.13
N ARG A 394 55.67 17.88 28.38
CA ARG A 394 55.71 16.61 27.61
C ARG A 394 54.44 16.35 26.79
N VAL A 395 53.35 17.05 27.11
CA VAL A 395 52.04 16.96 26.46
C VAL A 395 51.69 18.33 25.87
N GLY A 396 51.96 18.51 24.58
CA GLY A 396 51.69 19.72 23.81
C GLY A 396 50.21 19.95 23.47
N ASP A 397 49.37 18.92 23.57
CA ASP A 397 47.92 19.06 23.44
C ASP A 397 47.27 19.51 24.76
N ARG A 398 46.63 20.68 24.71
CA ARG A 398 46.08 21.34 25.92
C ARG A 398 44.93 20.56 26.55
N ALA A 399 44.09 19.91 25.75
CA ALA A 399 42.93 19.19 26.27
C ALA A 399 43.36 17.88 26.94
N VAL A 400 44.29 17.15 26.33
CA VAL A 400 44.87 15.93 26.91
C VAL A 400 45.66 16.25 28.18
N ALA A 401 46.45 17.33 28.19
CA ALA A 401 47.14 17.80 29.39
C ALA A 401 46.16 18.15 30.52
N ALA A 402 45.09 18.89 30.22
CA ALA A 402 44.03 19.23 31.18
C ALA A 402 43.34 17.98 31.76
N LEU A 403 43.05 16.99 30.91
CA LEU A 403 42.49 15.72 31.33
C LEU A 403 43.43 14.97 32.28
N LEU A 404 44.71 14.86 31.95
CA LEU A 404 45.70 14.18 32.82
C LEU A 404 45.83 14.85 34.18
N MET A 405 45.80 16.19 34.22
CA MET A 405 45.79 16.94 35.48
C MET A 405 44.53 16.63 36.30
N ALA A 406 43.35 16.65 35.67
CA ALA A 406 42.09 16.32 36.34
C ALA A 406 42.06 14.87 36.85
N LYS A 407 42.53 13.91 36.05
CA LYS A 407 42.58 12.50 36.42
C LYS A 407 43.62 12.22 37.51
N SER A 408 44.74 12.94 37.52
CA SER A 408 45.72 12.85 38.61
C SER A 408 45.13 13.29 39.94
N ALA A 409 44.32 14.36 39.94
CA ALA A 409 43.62 14.81 41.16
C ALA A 409 42.59 13.76 41.63
N LEU A 410 41.78 13.23 40.71
CA LEU A 410 40.80 12.18 41.03
C LEU A 410 41.43 10.88 41.54
N ALA A 411 42.57 10.48 40.97
CA ALA A 411 43.31 9.30 41.41
C ALA A 411 43.85 9.50 42.85
N ALA A 412 44.35 10.70 43.17
CA ALA A 412 44.83 11.03 44.50
C ALA A 412 43.70 10.97 45.56
N GLU A 413 42.49 11.41 45.23
CA GLU A 413 41.30 11.25 46.10
C GLU A 413 41.01 9.79 46.44
N ARG A 414 41.29 8.89 45.50
CA ARG A 414 41.13 7.44 45.67
C ARG A 414 42.37 6.74 46.22
N LYS A 415 43.36 7.50 46.70
CA LYS A 415 44.65 7.00 47.22
C LYS A 415 45.44 6.18 46.19
N VAL A 416 45.29 6.50 44.90
CA VAL A 416 46.05 5.91 43.80
C VAL A 416 47.02 6.96 43.25
N ARG A 417 48.31 6.63 43.21
CA ARG A 417 49.34 7.52 42.64
C ARG A 417 49.36 7.40 41.12
N LEU A 418 48.89 8.44 40.42
CA LEU A 418 49.01 8.54 38.97
C LEU A 418 50.38 9.13 38.59
N LYS A 419 51.16 8.39 37.80
CA LYS A 419 52.47 8.77 37.29
C LYS A 419 52.42 8.85 35.76
N ILE A 420 53.25 9.73 35.20
CA ILE A 420 53.40 9.86 33.75
C ILE A 420 54.81 9.42 33.40
N SER A 421 54.91 8.45 32.50
CA SER A 421 56.16 7.87 32.03
C SER A 421 57.03 8.96 31.42
N GLU A 422 58.34 8.92 31.69
CA GLU A 422 59.31 9.83 31.08
C GLU A 422 59.43 9.66 29.57
N ARG A 423 58.86 8.60 29.00
CA ARG A 423 58.78 8.35 27.56
C ARG A 423 57.60 9.04 26.89
N THR A 424 56.78 9.74 27.67
CA THR A 424 55.62 10.48 27.16
C THR A 424 56.07 11.63 26.27
N SER A 425 55.56 11.65 25.05
CA SER A 425 55.72 12.73 24.07
C SER A 425 54.47 12.80 23.21
N LEU A 426 53.70 13.87 23.34
CA LEU A 426 52.52 14.15 22.54
C LEU A 426 52.58 15.60 22.05
N ASP A 427 52.55 15.81 20.75
CA ASP A 427 52.41 17.13 20.12
C ASP A 427 50.95 17.59 20.12
N ARG A 428 50.69 18.81 19.64
CA ARG A 428 49.33 19.30 19.45
C ARG A 428 48.60 18.42 18.42
N LEU A 429 47.33 18.11 18.69
CA LEU A 429 46.46 17.34 17.80
C LEU A 429 45.39 18.25 17.16
N GLU A 430 44.79 17.78 16.08
CA GLU A 430 43.55 18.38 15.56
C GLU A 430 42.41 18.21 16.58
N PRO A 431 41.40 19.12 16.63
CA PRO A 431 40.37 19.11 17.68
C PRO A 431 39.61 17.78 17.82
N THR A 432 39.31 17.12 16.68
CA THR A 432 38.62 15.82 16.65
C THR A 432 39.51 14.67 17.12
N ASP A 433 40.81 14.76 16.87
CA ASP A 433 41.82 13.77 17.27
C ASP A 433 42.12 13.90 18.76
N SER A 434 42.26 15.13 19.24
CA SER A 434 42.40 15.46 20.65
C SER A 434 41.21 14.92 21.48
N ALA A 435 39.97 15.10 21.00
CA ALA A 435 38.78 14.57 21.67
C ALA A 435 38.75 13.03 21.73
N ASP A 436 39.15 12.36 20.64
CA ASP A 436 39.20 10.90 20.57
C ASP A 436 40.29 10.32 21.48
N VAL A 437 41.49 10.92 21.45
CA VAL A 437 42.60 10.57 22.35
C VAL A 437 42.20 10.79 23.81
N ALA A 438 41.59 11.93 24.13
CA ALA A 438 41.09 12.24 25.47
C ALA A 438 40.03 11.22 25.95
N THR A 439 39.12 10.80 25.07
CA THR A 439 38.10 9.80 25.41
C THR A 439 38.72 8.45 25.76
N VAL A 440 39.64 7.97 24.91
CA VAL A 440 40.32 6.68 25.15
C VAL A 440 41.18 6.75 26.40
N LEU A 441 41.99 7.80 26.54
CA LEU A 441 42.85 7.99 27.70
C LEU A 441 42.04 8.07 29.00
N GLY A 442 40.97 8.87 29.01
CA GLY A 442 40.10 9.01 30.18
C GLY A 442 39.51 7.67 30.62
N ASN A 443 38.95 6.90 29.68
CA ASN A 443 38.37 5.59 29.98
C ASN A 443 39.41 4.58 30.49
N LEU A 444 40.60 4.54 29.88
CA LEU A 444 41.67 3.62 30.30
C LEU A 444 42.19 3.98 31.68
N VAL A 445 42.40 5.28 31.97
CA VAL A 445 42.85 5.76 33.28
C VAL A 445 41.78 5.52 34.34
N ASP A 446 40.50 5.78 34.05
CA ASP A 446 39.41 5.51 35.01
C ASP A 446 39.34 4.04 35.39
N ASN A 447 39.41 3.15 34.39
CA ASN A 447 39.42 1.71 34.62
C ASN A 447 40.65 1.26 35.43
N ALA A 448 41.82 1.81 35.12
CA ALA A 448 43.07 1.53 35.83
C ALA A 448 43.02 1.99 37.30
N VAL A 449 42.52 3.20 37.55
CA VAL A 449 42.35 3.74 38.91
C VAL A 449 41.32 2.92 39.70
N ASP A 450 40.21 2.55 39.07
CA ASP A 450 39.19 1.69 39.65
C ASP A 450 39.72 0.31 40.04
N ALA A 451 40.57 -0.28 39.19
CA ALA A 451 41.18 -1.58 39.41
C ALA A 451 42.24 -1.54 40.53
N ALA A 452 43.12 -0.52 40.49
CA ALA A 452 44.16 -0.33 41.50
C ALA A 452 43.56 -0.01 42.88
N ALA A 453 42.50 0.81 42.95
CA ALA A 453 41.82 1.14 44.20
C ALA A 453 41.08 -0.06 44.83
N GLY A 454 40.55 -0.97 43.99
CA GLY A 454 39.86 -2.19 44.47
C GLY A 454 40.79 -3.32 44.91
N GLY A 455 42.06 -3.29 44.49
CA GLY A 455 43.06 -4.32 44.78
C GLY A 455 43.84 -4.12 46.08
N ALA A 456 43.91 -2.90 46.61
CA ALA A 456 44.63 -2.59 47.85
C ALA A 456 43.96 -3.27 49.05
N ARG A 457 44.53 -4.38 49.53
CA ARG A 457 44.06 -5.03 50.76
C ARG A 457 44.52 -4.15 51.93
N GLN A 458 43.60 -3.84 52.84
CA GLN A 458 43.89 -3.08 54.05
C GLN A 458 44.79 -3.91 54.98
N GLY A 459 46.11 -3.83 54.78
CA GLY A 459 47.14 -4.38 55.63
C GLY A 459 48.33 -3.43 55.71
N ASP A 460 48.87 -3.24 56.91
CA ASP A 460 50.02 -2.39 57.21
C ASP A 460 51.30 -3.03 56.61
N GLY A 461 51.54 -2.80 55.32
CA GLY A 461 52.61 -3.42 54.54
C GLY A 461 52.34 -3.58 53.03
N ASP A 462 51.13 -3.28 52.55
CA ASP A 462 50.80 -3.42 51.12
C ASP A 462 51.43 -2.30 50.26
N PRO A 463 51.89 -2.61 49.03
CA PRO A 463 52.48 -1.63 48.13
C PRO A 463 51.46 -0.55 47.73
N GLU A 464 51.93 0.69 47.62
CA GLU A 464 51.11 1.86 47.25
C GLU A 464 50.45 1.67 45.88
N ALA A 465 49.12 1.77 45.79
CA ALA A 465 48.38 1.63 44.55
C ALA A 465 48.81 2.70 43.53
N TRP A 466 49.11 2.30 42.30
CA TRP A 466 49.64 3.21 41.29
C TRP A 466 49.08 2.94 39.89
N VAL A 467 49.08 3.99 39.07
CA VAL A 467 48.75 3.95 37.64
C VAL A 467 49.83 4.73 36.89
N GLU A 468 50.38 4.16 35.83
CA GLU A 468 51.35 4.81 34.94
C GLU A 468 50.73 5.01 33.56
N VAL A 469 50.85 6.23 33.05
CA VAL A 469 50.41 6.60 31.69
C VAL A 469 51.64 6.92 30.83
N GLU A 470 51.69 6.34 29.63
CA GLU A 470 52.66 6.66 28.58
C GLU A 470 51.92 7.00 27.29
N LEU A 471 52.21 8.18 26.71
CA LEU A 471 51.69 8.60 25.41
C LEU A 471 52.84 8.71 24.43
N ARG A 472 52.78 7.99 23.31
CA ARG A 472 53.79 8.06 22.26
C ARG A 472 53.14 8.47 20.96
N GLN A 473 53.62 9.56 20.38
CA GLN A 473 53.18 10.01 19.07
C GLN A 473 54.25 9.78 18.01
N ASP A 474 53.84 9.08 16.94
CA ASP A 474 54.56 9.00 15.68
C ASP A 474 53.91 9.93 14.64
N ALA A 475 54.45 9.98 13.42
CA ALA A 475 54.00 10.91 12.37
C ALA A 475 52.51 10.79 11.99
N SER A 476 51.89 9.64 12.20
CA SER A 476 50.51 9.35 11.80
C SER A 476 49.69 8.60 12.84
N SER A 477 50.22 8.39 14.05
CA SER A 477 49.54 7.59 15.08
C SER A 477 49.92 8.00 16.48
N VAL A 478 48.98 7.83 17.40
CA VAL A 478 49.20 7.93 18.85
C VAL A 478 49.01 6.55 19.46
N GLU A 479 49.96 6.16 20.29
CA GLU A 479 49.90 4.99 21.15
C GLU A 479 49.72 5.47 22.60
N ILE A 480 48.71 4.91 23.26
CA ILE A 480 48.33 5.19 24.65
C ILE A 480 48.54 3.90 25.42
N VAL A 481 49.48 3.92 26.37
CA VAL A 481 49.74 2.80 27.26
C VAL A 481 49.36 3.21 28.67
N VAL A 482 48.48 2.42 29.31
CA VAL A 482 48.10 2.60 30.71
C VAL A 482 48.40 1.31 31.46
N ARG A 483 49.20 1.44 32.52
CA ARG A 483 49.56 0.34 33.42
C ARG A 483 49.00 0.60 34.80
N ASP A 484 48.53 -0.45 35.45
CA ASP A 484 48.01 -0.37 36.82
C ASP A 484 48.61 -1.45 37.72
N SER A 485 48.52 -1.19 39.03
CA SER A 485 48.87 -2.14 40.09
C SER A 485 47.67 -2.99 40.55
N GLY A 486 46.66 -3.18 39.68
CA GLY A 486 45.43 -3.92 39.99
C GLY A 486 45.60 -5.44 39.87
N PRO A 487 44.54 -6.23 40.07
CA PRO A 487 44.62 -7.70 40.06
C PRO A 487 44.87 -8.33 38.67
N GLY A 488 45.06 -7.53 37.62
CA GLY A 488 45.14 -8.01 36.24
C GLY A 488 43.78 -8.40 35.65
N VAL A 489 43.79 -8.92 34.43
CA VAL A 489 42.62 -9.43 33.70
C VAL A 489 42.77 -10.93 33.50
N ALA A 490 41.76 -11.74 33.87
CA ALA A 490 41.82 -13.19 33.66
C ALA A 490 42.00 -13.53 32.16
N PRO A 491 42.85 -14.50 31.77
CA PRO A 491 43.17 -14.80 30.37
C PRO A 491 41.93 -15.10 29.52
N GLU A 492 40.91 -15.72 30.11
CA GLU A 492 39.65 -16.06 29.46
C GLU A 492 38.81 -14.82 29.12
N LEU A 493 39.00 -13.72 29.86
CA LEU A 493 38.25 -12.48 29.73
C LEU A 493 38.94 -11.45 28.81
N ALA A 494 40.19 -11.67 28.41
CA ALA A 494 41.01 -10.68 27.70
C ALA A 494 40.43 -10.23 26.34
N GLN A 495 39.64 -11.09 25.67
CA GLN A 495 38.91 -10.71 24.44
C GLN A 495 37.50 -10.18 24.71
N GLU A 496 36.87 -10.64 25.80
CA GLU A 496 35.50 -10.30 26.17
C GLU A 496 35.38 -8.96 26.90
N VAL A 497 36.45 -8.48 27.56
CA VAL A 497 36.49 -7.19 28.27
C VAL A 497 36.21 -5.99 27.39
N PHE A 498 36.31 -6.14 26.07
CA PHE A 498 35.98 -5.11 25.09
C PHE A 498 34.60 -5.29 24.44
N LEU A 499 33.80 -6.26 24.89
CA LEU A 499 32.41 -6.43 24.45
C LEU A 499 31.49 -5.44 25.18
N HIS A 500 30.46 -4.97 24.49
CA HIS A 500 29.52 -4.01 25.04
C HIS A 500 28.76 -4.60 26.23
N GLY A 501 28.82 -3.94 27.39
CA GLY A 501 28.11 -4.35 28.60
C GLY A 501 28.91 -5.29 29.51
N PHE A 502 30.15 -5.61 29.15
CA PHE A 502 31.04 -6.37 30.01
C PHE A 502 31.47 -5.51 31.21
N THR A 503 31.07 -5.90 32.42
CA THR A 503 31.55 -5.31 33.67
C THR A 503 31.74 -6.41 34.70
N THR A 504 32.86 -6.39 35.41
CA THR A 504 33.09 -7.28 36.56
C THR A 504 32.37 -6.78 37.83
N LYS A 505 31.72 -5.61 37.78
CA LYS A 505 31.08 -4.92 38.92
C LYS A 505 29.54 -4.84 38.80
N ALA A 506 28.88 -5.96 38.50
CA ALA A 506 27.42 -6.00 38.29
C ALA A 506 26.56 -5.74 39.56
N ALA A 507 27.14 -5.56 40.74
CA ALA A 507 26.40 -5.51 42.02
C ALA A 507 26.24 -4.13 42.66
N GLN A 508 26.85 -3.06 42.14
CA GLN A 508 26.79 -1.73 42.78
C GLN A 508 26.69 -0.62 41.74
N GLY A 509 25.49 -0.40 41.18
CA GLY A 509 24.96 0.89 40.68
C GLY A 509 25.82 1.85 39.84
N GLY A 510 27.01 1.46 39.38
CA GLY A 510 27.97 2.30 38.66
C GLY A 510 27.93 2.03 37.16
N ASP A 511 28.38 3.03 36.40
CA ASP A 511 28.35 3.11 34.94
C ASP A 511 28.49 1.74 34.25
N ARG A 512 27.45 1.41 33.48
CA ARG A 512 27.37 0.19 32.65
C ARG A 512 28.69 0.04 31.90
N GLY A 513 29.23 -1.19 31.81
CA GLY A 513 30.52 -1.54 31.16
C GLY A 513 30.65 -1.11 29.69
N ILE A 514 30.71 0.20 29.48
CA ILE A 514 30.67 0.91 28.20
C ILE A 514 32.08 1.44 27.89
N GLY A 515 32.88 1.78 28.91
CA GLY A 515 34.17 2.44 28.76
C GLY A 515 35.15 1.70 27.83
N LEU A 516 35.41 0.41 28.07
CA LEU A 516 36.32 -0.39 27.23
C LEU A 516 35.75 -0.66 25.83
N ALA A 517 34.44 -0.83 25.71
CA ALA A 517 33.76 -0.98 24.42
C ALA A 517 33.83 0.32 23.59
N LEU A 518 33.69 1.48 24.24
CA LEU A 518 33.87 2.80 23.63
C LEU A 518 35.32 3.01 23.19
N THR A 519 36.30 2.65 24.02
CA THR A 519 37.71 2.68 23.64
C THR A 519 37.99 1.86 22.39
N ARG A 520 37.47 0.63 22.31
CA ARG A 520 37.62 -0.21 21.12
C ARG A 520 36.93 0.39 19.89
N LEU A 521 35.75 0.99 20.05
CA LEU A 521 35.02 1.65 18.97
C LEU A 521 35.80 2.85 18.40
N VAL A 522 36.32 3.72 19.27
CA VAL A 522 37.10 4.90 18.87
C VAL A 522 38.39 4.47 18.16
N CYS A 523 39.13 3.51 18.71
CA CYS A 523 40.35 2.99 18.08
C CYS A 523 40.07 2.39 16.69
N LYS A 524 39.04 1.52 16.57
CA LYS A 524 38.66 0.93 15.28
C LYS A 524 38.23 1.97 14.25
N ARG A 525 37.46 2.99 14.66
CA ARG A 525 37.03 4.09 13.77
C ARG A 525 38.22 4.85 13.18
N ARG A 526 39.32 4.94 13.94
CA ARG A 526 40.59 5.57 13.55
C ARG A 526 41.60 4.60 12.92
N GLY A 527 41.15 3.41 12.51
CA GLY A 527 41.99 2.40 11.85
C GLY A 527 43.03 1.75 12.76
N GLY A 528 42.86 1.83 14.08
CA GLY A 528 43.75 1.23 15.07
C GLY A 528 43.06 0.16 15.91
N GLU A 529 43.71 -0.21 17.01
CA GLU A 529 43.31 -1.34 17.87
C GLU A 529 43.56 -1.06 19.35
N VAL A 530 42.95 -1.87 20.21
CA VAL A 530 43.22 -1.89 21.65
C VAL A 530 43.45 -3.32 22.11
N SER A 531 44.47 -3.51 22.94
CA SER A 531 44.85 -4.79 23.52
C SER A 531 45.10 -4.67 25.01
N VAL A 532 44.99 -5.79 25.72
CA VAL A 532 45.33 -5.91 27.14
C VAL A 532 46.32 -7.04 27.34
N ALA A 533 47.28 -6.84 28.23
CA ALA A 533 48.23 -7.85 28.69
C ALA A 533 48.38 -7.74 30.21
N ASN A 534 48.59 -8.87 30.89
CA ASN A 534 49.00 -8.84 32.29
C ASN A 534 50.50 -8.62 32.42
N THR A 535 50.88 -7.90 33.45
CA THR A 535 52.27 -7.67 33.89
C THR A 535 52.47 -8.32 35.25
N GLU A 536 53.70 -8.35 35.76
CA GLU A 536 54.00 -8.91 37.09
C GLU A 536 53.27 -8.14 38.22
N GLU A 537 52.91 -6.88 37.99
CA GLU A 537 52.35 -5.98 39.00
C GLU A 537 50.86 -5.63 38.77
N GLY A 538 50.27 -5.97 37.62
CA GLY A 538 48.85 -5.73 37.31
C GLY A 538 48.51 -5.79 35.82
N ALA A 539 47.60 -4.96 35.31
CA ALA A 539 47.24 -4.95 33.87
C ALA A 539 47.94 -3.83 33.08
N MET A 540 48.15 -4.08 31.78
CA MET A 540 48.63 -3.11 30.81
C MET A 540 47.69 -3.06 29.60
N PHE A 541 47.05 -1.91 29.42
CA PHE A 541 46.23 -1.62 28.25
C PHE A 541 47.04 -0.81 27.24
N THR A 542 47.00 -1.22 25.98
CA THR A 542 47.65 -0.51 24.88
C THR A 542 46.59 -0.18 23.83
N ALA A 543 46.39 1.09 23.54
CA ALA A 543 45.49 1.57 22.50
C ALA A 543 46.27 2.34 21.45
N ARG A 544 46.06 2.01 20.18
CA ARG A 544 46.67 2.70 19.04
C ARG A 544 45.58 3.29 18.15
N MET A 545 45.79 4.51 17.69
CA MET A 545 44.89 5.17 16.75
C MET A 545 45.64 6.07 15.78
N SER A 546 45.12 6.21 14.56
CA SER A 546 45.69 7.12 13.57
C SER A 546 45.29 8.56 13.88
N VAL A 547 46.26 9.48 13.85
CA VAL A 547 46.05 10.93 14.04
C VAL A 547 46.58 11.70 12.86
N GLY A 548 45.90 12.80 12.51
CA GLY A 548 46.38 13.79 11.56
C GLY A 548 47.36 14.75 12.21
N ARG A 549 48.35 15.22 11.44
CA ARG A 549 49.19 16.33 11.88
C ARG A 549 48.38 17.62 11.78
N PRO A 550 48.46 18.55 12.76
CA PRO A 550 47.90 19.86 12.59
C PRO A 550 48.49 20.50 11.33
N ALA A 551 47.65 20.97 10.42
CA ALA A 551 48.14 21.77 9.31
C ALA A 551 48.74 23.06 9.91
N ASP A 552 50.01 23.32 9.60
CA ASP A 552 50.72 24.51 10.05
C ASP A 552 50.02 25.75 9.47
N ARG A 553 49.03 26.30 10.18
CA ARG A 553 48.42 27.58 9.84
C ARG A 553 49.38 28.69 10.26
N ALA A 554 50.45 28.83 9.50
CA ALA A 554 51.30 30.00 9.47
C ALA A 554 51.40 30.48 8.02
N THR A 555 50.57 31.47 7.68
CA THR A 555 50.85 32.70 6.90
C THR A 555 49.57 33.15 6.18
N GLU A 556 48.60 33.68 6.93
CA GLU A 556 47.55 34.52 6.34
C GLU A 556 47.29 35.70 7.29
N ALA A 557 48.33 36.51 7.43
CA ALA A 557 48.22 37.88 7.89
C ALA A 557 49.25 38.69 7.10
N VAL A 558 48.79 39.83 6.57
CA VAL A 558 49.50 40.80 5.71
C VAL A 558 49.44 40.51 4.21
N ARG A 559 48.34 40.94 3.59
CA ARG A 559 48.39 41.99 2.57
C ARG A 559 47.12 42.82 2.55
#